data_AF-A0AAZ3S0P0-F1
#
_entry.id   AF-A0AAZ3S0P0-F1
#
_cell.length_a   1.000
_cell.length_b   1.000
_cell.length_c   1.000
_cell.angle_alpha   90.00
_cell.angle_beta   90.00
_cell.angle_gamma   90.00
#
_symmetry.space_group_name_H-M   'P 1'
#
loop_
_entity.id
_entity.type
_entity.pdbx_description
1 polymer ?
#
loop_
_entity_poly.entity_id
_entity_poly.type
_entity_poly.pdbx_seq_one_letter_code
_entity_poly.pdbx_strand_id
1 'polypeptide(L)'
;MFKETAQLFKAAAPLLAKTTLWKEVRISSTHGGSSVHGHRYFNVTCSLCAKVPPRKKPRVKVDIPGLERITYGDRMHYVPGLAKPSFPTWVRDWNDPSHYYAPKEEEMPLHKEKSCFIFNQRTNALEGVRQALWLTKSKLTNGLPDQVLSLAENEANQIENQDERVQNAIRHARFWDTTEERPSRDNFCVALLRSLIHLCGSLQVSHPGLGRRILAEKYSLAATWSRGEDLFQVRGQNGLLLNSMAPLPVLSGKEEVQSTADHVLETFYPISPTIDLQSDQVYEEQNHTGFKEDYPYPHAHTLFLLEAGDTPVTLLPEQLRAKMIMFAFGNALARAHTLHGWRTYNLAEEEIATGLTSARPPTPMLCSRPPNPRQTTRCRGLLSSSLSLSLALAGWFSSSKICVNL
;
A
#
# COMPACT_ATOMS: atom_id res chain seq x y z
N MET A 1 27.80 -55.07 2.04
CA MET A 1 26.43 -55.41 1.57
C MET A 1 26.00 -54.31 0.61
N PHE A 2 25.77 -54.71 -0.65
CA PHE A 2 25.31 -54.02 -1.88
C PHE A 2 24.80 -52.56 -1.75
N LYS A 3 25.39 -51.53 -2.41
CA LYS A 3 25.25 -51.09 -3.84
C LYS A 3 23.76 -50.89 -4.24
N GLU A 4 23.29 -49.81 -4.86
CA GLU A 4 23.84 -49.02 -5.97
C GLU A 4 22.98 -47.75 -6.24
N THR A 5 23.53 -46.89 -7.08
CA THR A 5 23.12 -45.58 -7.62
C THR A 5 21.80 -45.50 -8.40
N ALA A 6 21.16 -44.30 -8.41
CA ALA A 6 20.51 -43.74 -9.60
C ALA A 6 20.37 -42.21 -9.52
N GLN A 7 21.14 -41.49 -10.34
CA GLN A 7 20.79 -40.18 -10.89
C GLN A 7 19.73 -40.39 -11.98
N LEU A 8 18.77 -39.47 -12.17
CA LEU A 8 18.39 -38.94 -13.50
C LEU A 8 17.23 -37.91 -13.44
N PHE A 9 17.56 -36.70 -13.88
CA PHE A 9 16.83 -35.78 -14.78
C PHE A 9 15.36 -35.36 -14.55
N LYS A 10 15.21 -34.02 -14.51
CA LYS A 10 14.31 -33.17 -15.32
C LYS A 10 13.23 -33.92 -16.11
N ALA A 11 11.97 -33.52 -15.91
CA ALA A 11 11.16 -32.89 -16.95
C ALA A 11 9.77 -32.53 -16.42
N ALA A 12 9.29 -31.39 -16.90
CA ALA A 12 7.90 -30.98 -16.83
C ALA A 12 6.96 -32.08 -17.34
N ALA A 13 5.80 -32.18 -16.71
CA ALA A 13 4.68 -33.01 -17.14
C ALA A 13 3.37 -32.23 -16.91
N PRO A 14 2.35 -32.47 -17.74
CA PRO A 14 1.71 -31.39 -18.49
C PRO A 14 0.21 -31.27 -18.25
N LEU A 15 -0.34 -30.23 -18.89
CA LEU A 15 -1.69 -30.11 -19.42
C LEU A 15 -2.39 -31.45 -19.71
N LEU A 16 -3.70 -31.45 -19.40
CA LEU A 16 -4.76 -32.21 -20.07
C LEU A 16 -4.68 -33.75 -20.05
N ALA A 17 -5.58 -34.36 -19.26
CA ALA A 17 -6.48 -35.47 -19.60
C ALA A 17 -6.91 -36.13 -18.26
N LYS A 18 -8.17 -36.51 -18.02
CA LYS A 18 -8.92 -37.47 -18.82
C LYS A 18 -10.43 -37.25 -18.67
N THR A 19 -11.04 -37.06 -19.83
CA THR A 19 -12.38 -37.50 -20.19
C THR A 19 -12.66 -38.93 -19.73
N THR A 20 -13.75 -39.11 -18.97
CA THR A 20 -14.71 -40.24 -18.99
C THR A 20 -15.73 -39.87 -17.92
N LEU A 21 -16.99 -39.54 -18.20
CA LEU A 21 -17.99 -40.46 -18.73
C LEU A 21 -19.18 -39.62 -19.22
N TRP A 22 -19.28 -39.43 -20.53
CA TRP A 22 -20.49 -38.87 -21.15
C TRP A 22 -21.56 -39.96 -21.13
N LYS A 23 -22.50 -39.87 -20.18
CA LYS A 23 -23.79 -40.54 -20.31
C LYS A 23 -24.73 -39.55 -20.97
N GLU A 24 -25.13 -39.91 -22.18
CA GLU A 24 -26.10 -39.23 -23.02
C GLU A 24 -27.31 -38.73 -22.22
N VAL A 25 -27.49 -37.42 -22.16
CA VAL A 25 -28.81 -36.83 -21.93
C VAL A 25 -29.19 -36.15 -23.23
N ARG A 26 -30.03 -36.83 -24.02
CA ARG A 26 -30.77 -36.21 -25.11
C ARG A 26 -31.57 -35.05 -24.54
N ILE A 27 -31.17 -33.82 -24.85
CA ILE A 27 -32.03 -32.65 -24.72
C ILE A 27 -32.51 -32.33 -26.12
N SER A 28 -33.75 -32.73 -26.41
CA SER A 28 -34.53 -32.16 -27.49
C SER A 28 -34.89 -30.71 -27.11
N SER A 29 -34.31 -29.74 -27.80
CA SER A 29 -34.82 -28.36 -27.81
C SER A 29 -35.21 -28.00 -29.23
N THR A 30 -36.50 -28.07 -29.52
CA THR A 30 -37.10 -27.58 -30.75
C THR A 30 -37.66 -26.16 -30.52
N HIS A 31 -37.19 -25.25 -31.38
CA HIS A 31 -37.72 -23.90 -31.72
C HIS A 31 -37.69 -22.82 -30.62
N GLY A 32 -37.38 -21.54 -30.90
CA GLY A 32 -37.11 -20.82 -32.15
C GLY A 32 -37.23 -19.32 -31.82
N GLY A 33 -36.27 -18.49 -32.24
CA GLY A 33 -36.31 -17.05 -31.98
C GLY A 33 -34.99 -16.37 -32.29
N SER A 34 -34.93 -15.76 -33.48
CA SER A 34 -33.83 -14.96 -33.99
C SER A 34 -33.46 -13.81 -33.04
N SER A 35 -32.21 -13.78 -32.59
CA SER A 35 -31.55 -12.55 -32.12
C SER A 35 -30.08 -12.63 -32.51
N VAL A 36 -29.72 -11.81 -33.49
CA VAL A 36 -28.35 -11.55 -33.92
C VAL A 36 -27.68 -10.74 -32.79
N HIS A 37 -26.46 -11.16 -32.40
CA HIS A 37 -25.68 -10.83 -31.18
C HIS A 37 -25.74 -11.92 -30.10
N GLY A 38 -25.24 -13.10 -30.45
CA GLY A 38 -25.09 -14.24 -29.56
C GLY A 38 -23.91 -14.11 -28.60
N HIS A 39 -23.98 -13.18 -27.65
CA HIS A 39 -23.18 -13.31 -26.43
C HIS A 39 -23.77 -14.47 -25.61
N ARG A 40 -23.18 -15.67 -25.75
CA ARG A 40 -23.43 -16.76 -24.81
C ARG A 40 -22.82 -16.35 -23.47
N TYR A 41 -23.62 -15.79 -22.59
CA TYR A 41 -23.24 -15.57 -21.19
C TYR A 41 -23.08 -16.93 -20.53
N PHE A 42 -21.83 -17.37 -20.38
CA PHE A 42 -21.52 -18.54 -19.57
C PHE A 42 -21.69 -18.16 -18.10
N ASN A 43 -22.81 -18.59 -17.50
CA ASN A 43 -22.96 -18.51 -16.05
C ASN A 43 -21.95 -19.46 -15.39
N VAL A 44 -21.08 -18.90 -14.55
CA VAL A 44 -19.98 -19.63 -13.89
C VAL A 44 -20.48 -20.54 -12.76
N THR A 45 -21.76 -20.48 -12.42
CA THR A 45 -22.36 -21.26 -11.35
C THR A 45 -23.01 -22.54 -11.88
N CYS A 46 -22.45 -23.69 -11.50
CA CYS A 46 -23.16 -24.95 -11.64
C CYS A 46 -24.43 -24.88 -10.80
N SER A 47 -25.59 -25.17 -11.40
CA SER A 47 -26.90 -25.13 -10.71
C SER A 47 -26.97 -26.04 -9.48
N LEU A 48 -26.07 -27.02 -9.37
CA LEU A 48 -25.95 -27.91 -8.21
C LEU A 48 -25.33 -27.23 -6.97
N CYS A 49 -24.60 -26.12 -7.14
CA CYS A 49 -23.97 -25.36 -6.05
C CYS A 49 -24.83 -24.18 -5.58
N ALA A 50 -25.86 -23.79 -6.33
CA ALA A 50 -26.79 -22.75 -5.92
C ALA A 50 -27.69 -23.24 -4.78
N LYS A 51 -28.16 -22.32 -3.94
CA LYS A 51 -29.20 -22.64 -2.94
C LYS A 51 -30.37 -23.31 -3.67
N VAL A 52 -30.73 -24.52 -3.23
CA VAL A 52 -31.81 -25.29 -3.84
C VAL A 52 -33.06 -24.42 -3.85
N PRO A 53 -33.68 -24.18 -5.03
CA PRO A 53 -34.87 -23.35 -5.09
C PRO A 53 -35.94 -23.95 -4.18
N PRO A 54 -36.77 -23.12 -3.53
CA PRO A 54 -37.83 -23.63 -2.68
C PRO A 54 -38.69 -24.61 -3.47
N ARG A 55 -39.02 -25.76 -2.86
CA ARG A 55 -39.83 -26.80 -3.52
C ARG A 55 -41.08 -26.17 -4.14
N LYS A 56 -41.28 -26.36 -5.45
CA LYS A 56 -42.49 -25.92 -6.14
C LYS A 56 -43.68 -26.53 -5.42
N LYS A 57 -44.60 -25.68 -4.94
CA LYS A 57 -45.82 -26.12 -4.25
C LYS A 57 -46.64 -26.94 -5.26
N PRO A 58 -46.92 -28.24 -5.02
CA PRO A 58 -47.47 -29.15 -6.03
C PRO A 58 -48.92 -28.85 -6.45
N ARG A 59 -49.59 -27.91 -5.78
CA ARG A 59 -50.97 -27.49 -6.07
C ARG A 59 -51.06 -25.97 -5.96
N VAL A 60 -51.85 -25.36 -6.84
CA VAL A 60 -52.28 -23.96 -6.72
C VAL A 60 -52.92 -23.82 -5.34
N LYS A 61 -52.36 -22.95 -4.50
CA LYS A 61 -52.92 -22.65 -3.18
C LYS A 61 -54.14 -21.77 -3.42
N VAL A 62 -55.34 -22.30 -3.17
CA VAL A 62 -56.56 -21.50 -3.19
C VAL A 62 -56.65 -20.83 -1.81
N ASP A 63 -56.35 -19.55 -1.76
CA ASP A 63 -56.55 -18.73 -0.56
C ASP A 63 -58.01 -18.27 -0.58
N ILE A 64 -58.86 -18.92 0.22
CA ILE A 64 -60.27 -18.57 0.36
C ILE A 64 -60.35 -17.44 1.39
N PRO A 65 -60.82 -16.23 1.02
CA PRO A 65 -60.91 -15.13 1.96
C PRO A 65 -61.84 -15.50 3.12
N GLY A 66 -61.38 -15.33 4.37
CA GLY A 66 -62.14 -15.63 5.57
C GLY A 66 -62.05 -17.07 6.09
N LEU A 67 -61.37 -17.99 5.39
CA LEU A 67 -61.12 -19.35 5.88
C LEU A 67 -59.69 -19.51 6.36
N GLU A 68 -59.51 -19.75 7.66
CA GLU A 68 -58.20 -20.05 8.23
C GLU A 68 -57.69 -21.42 7.79
N ARG A 69 -56.39 -21.48 7.52
CA ARG A 69 -55.75 -22.70 7.05
C ARG A 69 -55.28 -23.55 8.23
N ILE A 70 -55.67 -24.82 8.24
CA ILE A 70 -55.17 -25.79 9.21
C ILE A 70 -53.70 -26.09 8.91
N THR A 71 -52.80 -25.71 9.81
CA THR A 71 -51.34 -25.91 9.70
C THR A 71 -50.80 -26.68 10.90
N TYR A 72 -49.53 -27.10 10.84
CA TYR A 72 -48.85 -27.71 12.00
C TYR A 72 -48.19 -26.69 12.96
N GLY A 73 -48.44 -25.38 12.79
CA GLY A 73 -47.77 -24.31 13.54
C GLY A 73 -47.77 -24.52 15.05
N ASP A 74 -48.93 -24.83 15.62
CA ASP A 74 -49.13 -24.98 17.07
C ASP A 74 -48.43 -26.21 17.66
N ARG A 75 -48.07 -27.19 16.83
CA ARG A 75 -47.44 -28.44 17.27
C ARG A 75 -45.93 -28.30 17.50
N MET A 76 -45.31 -27.18 17.09
CA MET A 76 -43.86 -26.91 17.18
C MET A 76 -42.94 -27.92 16.47
N HIS A 77 -43.49 -28.87 15.70
CA HIS A 77 -42.73 -29.81 14.87
C HIS A 77 -43.44 -30.07 13.54
N TYR A 78 -42.67 -30.50 12.54
CA TYR A 78 -43.21 -30.80 11.21
C TYR A 78 -44.12 -32.03 11.24
N VAL A 79 -45.32 -31.92 10.65
CA VAL A 79 -46.28 -33.02 10.53
C VAL A 79 -46.62 -33.26 9.06
N PRO A 80 -46.25 -34.43 8.50
CA PRO A 80 -46.70 -34.83 7.17
C PRO A 80 -48.23 -34.84 7.09
N GLY A 81 -48.80 -34.27 6.02
CA GLY A 81 -50.26 -34.21 5.81
C GLY A 81 -50.94 -32.92 6.25
N LEU A 82 -50.30 -32.12 7.11
CA LEU A 82 -50.76 -30.75 7.42
C LEU A 82 -50.08 -29.72 6.52
N ALA A 83 -50.72 -28.55 6.36
CA ALA A 83 -50.11 -27.47 5.60
C ALA A 83 -48.94 -26.81 6.35
N LYS A 84 -47.92 -26.37 5.61
CA LYS A 84 -46.80 -25.58 6.15
C LYS A 84 -47.29 -24.18 6.60
N PRO A 85 -47.08 -23.78 7.87
CA PRO A 85 -47.38 -22.44 8.35
C PRO A 85 -46.47 -21.38 7.71
N SER A 86 -46.96 -20.14 7.64
CA SER A 86 -46.17 -18.95 7.32
C SER A 86 -45.86 -18.22 8.62
N PHE A 87 -44.58 -18.17 8.99
CA PHE A 87 -44.14 -17.39 10.14
C PHE A 87 -43.80 -15.97 9.69
N PRO A 88 -44.07 -14.94 10.53
CA PRO A 88 -43.51 -13.62 10.29
C PRO A 88 -41.98 -13.67 10.34
N THR A 89 -41.33 -12.66 9.78
CA THR A 89 -39.88 -12.53 9.91
C THR A 89 -39.54 -12.36 11.39
N TRP A 90 -38.88 -13.36 11.97
CA TRP A 90 -38.39 -13.28 13.33
C TRP A 90 -37.17 -12.35 13.37
N VAL A 91 -37.22 -11.35 14.25
CA VAL A 91 -36.12 -10.44 14.53
C VAL A 91 -35.87 -10.47 16.02
N ARG A 92 -34.59 -10.50 16.41
CA ARG A 92 -34.19 -10.43 17.81
C ARG A 92 -34.38 -9.00 18.33
N ASP A 93 -34.92 -8.88 19.53
CA ASP A 93 -35.21 -7.62 20.22
C ASP A 93 -34.01 -7.02 20.97
N TRP A 94 -32.94 -7.79 21.15
CA TRP A 94 -31.71 -7.37 21.80
C TRP A 94 -30.46 -7.60 20.93
N ASN A 95 -29.41 -6.82 21.18
CA ASN A 95 -28.18 -6.85 20.41
C ASN A 95 -27.22 -7.93 20.91
N ASP A 96 -26.96 -8.93 20.07
CA ASP A 96 -25.97 -9.98 20.33
C ASP A 96 -24.76 -9.79 19.40
N PRO A 97 -23.56 -9.47 19.92
CA PRO A 97 -22.36 -9.30 19.09
C PRO A 97 -22.02 -10.53 18.25
N SER A 98 -22.32 -11.75 18.72
CA SER A 98 -22.01 -12.99 18.00
C SER A 98 -23.00 -13.30 16.88
N HIS A 99 -24.18 -12.68 16.90
CA HIS A 99 -25.27 -12.91 15.96
C HIS A 99 -25.77 -11.60 15.32
N TYR A 100 -24.88 -10.61 15.24
CA TYR A 100 -25.18 -9.33 14.61
C TYR A 100 -25.31 -9.49 13.10
N TYR A 101 -26.39 -8.93 12.55
CA TYR A 101 -26.58 -8.78 11.12
C TYR A 101 -26.39 -7.31 10.77
N ALA A 102 -25.38 -7.02 9.95
CA ALA A 102 -25.18 -5.66 9.45
C ALA A 102 -26.39 -5.21 8.63
N PRO A 103 -26.79 -3.93 8.73
CA PRO A 103 -27.80 -3.36 7.85
C PRO A 103 -27.32 -3.42 6.39
N LYS A 104 -28.24 -3.18 5.46
CA LYS A 104 -27.86 -3.05 4.05
C LYS A 104 -26.94 -1.85 3.86
N GLU A 105 -26.15 -1.88 2.79
CA GLU A 105 -25.19 -0.81 2.49
C GLU A 105 -25.86 0.57 2.39
N GLU A 106 -27.03 0.63 1.74
CA GLU A 106 -27.85 1.84 1.59
C GLU A 106 -28.34 2.43 2.93
N GLU A 107 -28.48 1.59 3.95
CA GLU A 107 -28.96 1.97 5.28
C GLU A 107 -27.81 2.35 6.23
N MET A 108 -26.55 2.19 5.81
CA MET A 108 -25.39 2.53 6.63
C MET A 108 -25.20 4.05 6.74
N PRO A 109 -24.79 4.57 7.91
CA PRO A 109 -24.71 6.02 8.15
C PRO A 109 -23.65 6.75 7.31
N LEU A 110 -22.60 6.04 6.88
CA LEU A 110 -21.52 6.56 6.05
C LEU A 110 -21.71 6.27 4.56
N HIS A 111 -22.92 5.84 4.16
CA HIS A 111 -23.24 5.59 2.77
C HIS A 111 -23.29 6.91 1.98
N LYS A 112 -22.63 6.91 0.82
CA LYS A 112 -22.58 8.02 -0.13
C LYS A 112 -22.96 7.54 -1.51
N GLU A 113 -23.62 8.41 -2.28
CA GLU A 113 -24.06 8.08 -3.64
C GLU A 113 -22.86 7.86 -4.59
N LYS A 114 -21.84 8.73 -4.49
CA LYS A 114 -20.59 8.60 -5.24
C LYS A 114 -19.70 7.55 -4.59
N SER A 115 -19.09 6.68 -5.40
CA SER A 115 -18.07 5.73 -4.93
C SER A 115 -16.72 6.40 -4.68
N CYS A 116 -15.98 5.92 -3.69
CA CYS A 116 -14.59 6.28 -3.45
C CYS A 116 -13.66 5.12 -3.85
N PHE A 117 -12.58 5.45 -4.56
CA PHE A 117 -11.54 4.49 -4.91
C PHE A 117 -10.44 4.50 -3.85
N ILE A 118 -10.35 3.39 -3.11
CA ILE A 118 -9.43 3.22 -2.00
C ILE A 118 -8.20 2.43 -2.47
N PHE A 119 -7.04 3.06 -2.31
CA PHE A 119 -5.72 2.43 -2.44
C PHE A 119 -5.25 1.96 -1.07
N ASN A 120 -5.12 0.64 -0.90
CA ASN A 120 -4.73 0.02 0.37
C ASN A 120 -3.42 -0.77 0.25
N GLN A 121 -2.94 -1.35 1.37
CA GLN A 121 -1.70 -2.12 1.38
C GLN A 121 -1.75 -3.38 0.48
N ARG A 122 -2.94 -3.92 0.22
CA ARG A 122 -3.16 -5.12 -0.61
C ARG A 122 -3.48 -4.79 -2.08
N THR A 123 -3.62 -3.51 -2.41
CA THR A 123 -3.85 -3.06 -3.78
C THR A 123 -2.62 -3.31 -4.63
N ASN A 124 -2.82 -4.00 -5.75
CA ASN A 124 -1.78 -4.31 -6.72
C ASN A 124 -2.08 -3.57 -8.02
N ALA A 125 -1.45 -2.42 -8.24
CA ALA A 125 -1.67 -1.61 -9.44
C ALA A 125 -1.26 -2.37 -10.70
N LEU A 126 -2.15 -2.52 -11.68
CA LEU A 126 -1.87 -3.27 -12.92
C LEU A 126 -0.71 -2.66 -13.71
N GLU A 127 -0.77 -1.36 -14.00
CA GLU A 127 0.22 -0.61 -14.80
C GLU A 127 1.38 -0.07 -13.92
N GLY A 128 1.42 -0.47 -12.64
CA GLY A 128 2.48 -0.11 -11.71
C GLY A 128 2.71 1.40 -11.61
N VAL A 129 3.92 1.84 -11.93
CA VAL A 129 4.37 3.22 -11.73
C VAL A 129 3.55 4.20 -12.57
N ARG A 130 3.19 3.86 -13.82
CA ARG A 130 2.44 4.76 -14.71
C ARG A 130 1.07 5.12 -14.13
N GLN A 131 0.37 4.13 -13.57
CA GLN A 131 -0.89 4.34 -12.88
C GLN A 131 -0.73 5.21 -11.64
N ALA A 132 0.30 4.97 -10.81
CA ALA A 132 0.56 5.79 -9.62
C ALA A 132 0.92 7.25 -9.96
N LEU A 133 1.75 7.49 -10.97
CA LEU A 133 2.09 8.84 -11.46
C LEU A 133 0.84 9.57 -11.96
N TRP A 134 -0.02 8.86 -12.70
CA TRP A 134 -1.29 9.41 -13.12
C TRP A 134 -2.16 9.74 -11.91
N LEU A 135 -2.41 8.82 -10.96
CA LEU A 135 -3.26 9.07 -9.79
C LEU A 135 -2.77 10.27 -8.94
N THR A 136 -1.46 10.41 -8.78
CA THR A 136 -0.82 11.43 -7.93
C THR A 136 -0.46 12.73 -8.65
N LYS A 137 -0.71 12.84 -9.96
CA LYS A 137 -0.31 14.00 -10.78
C LYS A 137 1.18 14.32 -10.70
N SER A 138 2.04 13.30 -10.71
CA SER A 138 3.47 13.49 -10.48
C SER A 138 4.32 13.14 -11.69
N LYS A 139 5.47 13.81 -11.79
CA LYS A 139 6.49 13.54 -12.82
C LYS A 139 7.57 12.61 -12.26
N LEU A 140 7.87 11.55 -13.01
CA LEU A 140 9.00 10.68 -12.72
C LEU A 140 10.29 11.29 -13.25
N THR A 141 11.32 11.33 -12.40
CA THR A 141 12.70 11.61 -12.83
C THR A 141 13.58 10.39 -12.59
N ASN A 142 14.43 10.08 -13.55
CA ASN A 142 15.37 8.97 -13.42
C ASN A 142 16.54 9.37 -12.51
N GLY A 143 16.86 8.50 -11.55
CA GLY A 143 17.99 8.69 -10.64
C GLY A 143 17.68 9.54 -9.41
N LEU A 144 18.68 9.61 -8.53
CA LEU A 144 18.64 10.38 -7.29
C LEU A 144 18.99 11.85 -7.53
N PRO A 145 18.52 12.79 -6.70
CA PRO A 145 18.98 14.17 -6.73
C PRO A 145 20.48 14.29 -6.43
N ASP A 146 21.17 15.18 -7.14
CA ASP A 146 22.59 15.50 -6.91
C ASP A 146 22.86 15.95 -5.46
N GLN A 147 21.91 16.63 -4.83
CA GLN A 147 21.97 16.99 -3.42
C GLN A 147 22.07 15.77 -2.50
N VAL A 148 21.46 14.65 -2.86
CA VAL A 148 21.54 13.40 -2.09
C VAL A 148 22.81 12.62 -2.44
N LEU A 149 23.22 12.63 -3.71
CA LEU A 149 24.46 11.96 -4.15
C LEU A 149 25.70 12.62 -3.54
N SER A 150 25.78 13.94 -3.55
CA SER A 150 26.86 14.71 -2.91
C SER A 150 26.97 14.41 -1.40
N LEU A 151 25.86 14.19 -0.70
CA LEU A 151 25.89 13.78 0.70
C LEU A 151 26.52 12.39 0.90
N ALA A 152 26.33 11.47 -0.04
CA ALA A 152 26.90 10.12 0.01
C ALA A 152 28.39 10.10 -0.40
N GLU A 153 28.80 10.99 -1.31
CA GLU A 153 30.19 11.10 -1.78
C GLU A 153 31.13 11.73 -0.73
N ASN A 154 30.58 12.54 0.18
CA ASN A 154 31.35 13.17 1.25
C ASN A 154 31.97 12.12 2.19
N GLU A 155 33.31 12.09 2.27
CA GLU A 155 34.07 11.17 3.14
C GLU A 155 33.68 11.30 4.63
N ALA A 156 33.32 12.50 5.09
CA ALA A 156 32.87 12.75 6.46
C ALA A 156 31.56 12.03 6.83
N ASN A 157 30.78 11.62 5.82
CA ASN A 157 29.51 10.93 6.00
C ASN A 157 29.66 9.41 5.86
N GLN A 158 30.85 8.91 5.54
CA GLN A 158 31.11 7.48 5.44
C GLN A 158 31.23 6.85 6.83
N ILE A 159 30.77 5.62 6.94
CA ILE A 159 30.86 4.84 8.18
C ILE A 159 32.24 4.19 8.23
N GLU A 160 32.89 4.20 9.39
CA GLU A 160 34.15 3.47 9.59
C GLU A 160 33.98 1.98 9.26
N ASN A 161 34.83 1.45 8.37
CA ASN A 161 34.76 0.08 7.86
C ASN A 161 33.36 -0.30 7.35
N GLN A 162 32.72 0.62 6.63
CA GLN A 162 31.34 0.49 6.14
C GLN A 162 31.06 -0.88 5.50
N ASP A 163 31.92 -1.31 4.58
CA ASP A 163 31.72 -2.57 3.84
C ASP A 163 31.71 -3.80 4.76
N GLU A 164 32.64 -3.86 5.73
CA GLU A 164 32.70 -4.96 6.69
C GLU A 164 31.48 -4.97 7.62
N ARG A 165 31.06 -3.78 8.10
CA ARG A 165 29.88 -3.66 8.98
C ARG A 165 28.59 -4.06 8.25
N VAL A 166 28.45 -3.67 6.98
CA VAL A 166 27.30 -4.07 6.15
C VAL A 166 27.32 -5.58 5.89
N GLN A 167 28.47 -6.15 5.55
CA GLN A 167 28.59 -7.62 5.39
C GLN A 167 28.24 -8.36 6.67
N ASN A 168 28.67 -7.86 7.83
CA ASN A 168 28.33 -8.45 9.12
C ASN A 168 26.84 -8.35 9.44
N ALA A 169 26.18 -7.23 9.10
CA ALA A 169 24.73 -7.11 9.22
C ALA A 169 23.99 -8.12 8.32
N ILE A 170 24.46 -8.33 7.09
CA ILE A 170 23.90 -9.33 6.17
C ILE A 170 24.09 -10.75 6.73
N ARG A 171 25.29 -11.06 7.25
CA ARG A 171 25.59 -12.37 7.86
C ARG A 171 24.73 -12.61 9.10
N HIS A 172 24.60 -11.60 9.96
CA HIS A 172 23.75 -11.66 11.13
C HIS A 172 22.31 -12.01 10.76
N ALA A 173 21.69 -11.20 9.89
CA ALA A 173 20.29 -11.38 9.51
C ALA A 173 20.01 -12.72 8.80
N ARG A 174 20.96 -13.24 8.02
CA ARG A 174 20.76 -14.49 7.24
C ARG A 174 21.20 -15.77 7.94
N PHE A 175 22.13 -15.72 8.88
CA PHE A 175 22.75 -16.92 9.44
C PHE A 175 22.81 -16.97 10.96
N TRP A 176 22.91 -15.83 11.66
CA TRP A 176 23.18 -15.83 13.10
C TRP A 176 22.01 -15.35 13.97
N ASP A 177 21.00 -14.70 13.37
CA ASP A 177 19.83 -14.18 14.09
C ASP A 177 18.92 -15.31 14.62
N THR A 178 18.80 -16.39 13.85
CA THR A 178 17.92 -17.53 14.16
C THR A 178 18.70 -18.83 14.34
N THR A 179 18.13 -19.78 15.09
CA THR A 179 18.66 -21.16 15.19
C THR A 179 18.35 -22.00 13.95
N GLU A 180 17.43 -21.55 13.10
CA GLU A 180 17.12 -22.19 11.82
C GLU A 180 18.29 -22.05 10.85
N GLU A 181 18.57 -23.11 10.08
CA GLU A 181 19.65 -23.12 9.08
C GLU A 181 19.43 -22.06 7.98
N ARG A 182 18.17 -21.82 7.62
CA ARG A 182 17.77 -20.81 6.65
C ARG A 182 16.54 -20.05 7.15
N PRO A 183 16.70 -18.82 7.67
CA PRO A 183 15.56 -18.02 8.11
C PRO A 183 14.62 -17.71 6.94
N SER A 184 13.33 -17.65 7.23
CA SER A 184 12.31 -17.18 6.27
C SER A 184 12.58 -15.74 5.84
N ARG A 185 12.01 -15.37 4.68
CA ARG A 185 12.16 -14.00 4.15
C ARG A 185 11.64 -12.97 5.13
N ASP A 186 10.58 -13.31 5.85
CA ASP A 186 9.89 -12.40 6.75
C ASP A 186 10.76 -12.02 7.94
N ASN A 187 11.51 -12.99 8.43
CA ASN A 187 12.41 -12.81 9.56
C ASN A 187 13.65 -12.01 9.14
N PHE A 188 14.39 -12.48 8.12
CA PHE A 188 15.67 -11.85 7.78
C PHE A 188 15.48 -10.46 7.16
N CYS A 189 14.40 -10.19 6.41
CA CYS A 189 14.18 -8.86 5.82
C CYS A 189 13.99 -7.79 6.88
N VAL A 190 13.21 -8.10 7.93
CA VAL A 190 13.00 -7.18 9.05
C VAL A 190 14.28 -6.99 9.85
N ALA A 191 15.00 -8.08 10.16
CA ALA A 191 16.27 -8.03 10.88
C ALA A 191 17.31 -7.19 10.12
N LEU A 192 17.50 -7.46 8.82
CA LEU A 192 18.45 -6.75 7.97
C LEU A 192 18.12 -5.24 7.90
N LEU A 193 16.86 -4.88 7.68
CA LEU A 193 16.47 -3.47 7.63
C LEU A 193 16.79 -2.76 8.94
N ARG A 194 16.44 -3.37 10.08
CA ARG A 194 16.73 -2.80 11.41
C ARG A 194 18.23 -2.64 11.64
N SER A 195 19.03 -3.65 11.28
CA SER A 195 20.49 -3.57 11.38
C SER A 195 21.06 -2.45 10.51
N LEU A 196 20.59 -2.28 9.27
CA LEU A 196 21.03 -1.20 8.39
C LEU A 196 20.65 0.18 8.92
N ILE A 197 19.41 0.35 9.42
CA ILE A 197 18.97 1.60 10.05
C ILE A 197 19.84 1.91 11.27
N HIS A 198 20.18 0.90 12.08
CA HIS A 198 21.03 1.06 13.25
C HIS A 198 22.47 1.47 12.87
N LEU A 199 23.03 0.90 11.80
CA LEU A 199 24.33 1.30 11.28
C LEU A 199 24.33 2.77 10.84
N CYS A 200 23.31 3.21 10.10
CA CYS A 200 23.13 4.62 9.76
C CYS A 200 22.97 5.50 11.02
N GLY A 201 22.35 4.98 12.07
CA GLY A 201 22.21 5.63 13.38
C GLY A 201 23.54 5.89 14.09
N SER A 202 24.59 5.11 13.83
CA SER A 202 25.92 5.33 14.44
C SER A 202 26.55 6.66 14.04
N LEU A 203 26.13 7.24 12.91
CA LEU A 203 26.54 8.58 12.46
C LEU A 203 25.95 9.71 13.33
N GLN A 204 25.12 9.41 14.32
CA GLN A 204 24.57 10.42 15.23
C GLN A 204 25.66 11.18 15.99
N VAL A 205 26.83 10.57 16.22
CA VAL A 205 27.97 11.23 16.89
C VAL A 205 28.55 12.34 16.01
N SER A 206 28.70 12.11 14.71
CA SER A 206 29.16 13.13 13.76
C SER A 206 28.04 14.10 13.36
N HIS A 207 26.79 13.62 13.34
CA HIS A 207 25.61 14.36 12.91
C HIS A 207 24.53 14.37 14.00
N PRO A 208 24.60 15.28 15.00
CA PRO A 208 23.67 15.31 16.12
C PRO A 208 22.20 15.54 15.68
N GLY A 209 21.99 16.10 14.48
CA GLY A 209 20.66 16.25 13.88
C GLY A 209 19.91 14.93 13.64
N LEU A 210 20.62 13.79 13.55
CA LEU A 210 19.99 12.47 13.44
C LEU A 210 19.22 12.08 14.71
N GLY A 211 19.61 12.61 15.87
CA GLY A 211 18.92 12.38 17.15
C GLY A 211 17.54 13.02 17.26
N ARG A 212 17.15 13.88 16.30
CA ARG A 212 15.84 14.54 16.25
C ARG A 212 14.82 13.76 15.41
N ARG A 213 14.97 12.43 15.37
CA ARG A 213 14.16 11.52 14.55
C ARG A 213 13.76 10.30 15.36
N ILE A 214 12.61 9.72 15.04
CA ILE A 214 12.10 8.50 15.67
C ILE A 214 11.53 7.56 14.62
N LEU A 215 11.72 6.25 14.83
CA LEU A 215 11.11 5.23 13.98
C LEU A 215 9.77 4.81 14.59
N ALA A 216 8.69 5.00 13.85
CA ALA A 216 7.34 4.59 14.23
C ALA A 216 6.93 3.31 13.48
N GLU A 217 6.36 2.36 14.23
CA GLU A 217 5.79 1.13 13.67
C GLU A 217 4.25 1.18 13.73
N LYS A 218 3.58 0.41 12.85
CA LYS A 218 2.10 0.23 12.86
C LYS A 218 1.30 1.53 12.79
N TYR A 219 1.87 2.59 12.23
CA TYR A 219 1.14 3.83 12.00
C TYR A 219 0.08 3.63 10.90
N SER A 220 -1.03 4.38 10.98
CA SER A 220 -2.12 4.30 10.01
C SER A 220 -2.27 5.63 9.28
N LEU A 221 -2.16 5.63 7.96
CA LEU A 221 -2.32 6.82 7.13
C LEU A 221 -3.71 6.83 6.50
N ALA A 222 -4.33 8.01 6.44
CA ALA A 222 -5.44 8.29 5.53
C ALA A 222 -5.22 9.64 4.84
N ALA A 223 -5.39 9.69 3.53
CA ALA A 223 -5.38 10.93 2.77
C ALA A 223 -6.37 10.81 1.61
N THR A 224 -7.18 11.85 1.39
CA THR A 224 -8.26 11.86 0.41
C THR A 224 -8.05 13.02 -0.55
N TRP A 225 -8.18 12.78 -1.85
CA TRP A 225 -8.12 13.82 -2.87
C TRP A 225 -9.07 13.51 -4.03
N SER A 226 -9.43 14.54 -4.78
CA SER A 226 -10.21 14.39 -6.01
C SER A 226 -9.32 14.54 -7.23
N ARG A 227 -9.66 13.83 -8.29
CA ARG A 227 -9.02 14.00 -9.59
C ARG A 227 -10.07 13.83 -10.69
N GLY A 228 -10.43 14.92 -11.34
CA GLY A 228 -11.59 14.95 -12.24
C GLY A 228 -12.89 14.82 -11.44
N GLU A 229 -13.74 13.86 -11.82
CA GLU A 229 -15.00 13.58 -11.13
C GLU A 229 -14.87 12.53 -10.02
N ASP A 230 -13.75 11.80 -10.03
CA ASP A 230 -13.49 10.66 -9.15
C ASP A 230 -12.84 11.09 -7.82
N LEU A 231 -13.22 10.38 -6.76
CA LEU A 231 -12.66 10.55 -5.42
C LEU A 231 -11.71 9.40 -5.09
N PHE A 232 -10.51 9.74 -4.64
CA PHE A 232 -9.46 8.80 -4.29
C PHE A 232 -9.08 8.92 -2.83
N GLN A 233 -8.73 7.79 -2.25
CA GLN A 233 -8.26 7.73 -0.88
C GLN A 233 -7.14 6.72 -0.72
N VAL A 234 -6.04 7.13 -0.11
CA VAL A 234 -4.98 6.20 0.32
C VAL A 234 -5.22 5.89 1.78
N ARG A 235 -5.31 4.60 2.11
CA ARG A 235 -5.52 4.12 3.47
C ARG A 235 -4.65 2.92 3.78
N GLY A 236 -4.11 2.90 4.99
CA GLY A 236 -3.58 1.66 5.55
C GLY A 236 -2.39 1.85 6.47
N GLN A 237 -2.01 0.73 7.05
CA GLN A 237 -0.78 0.59 7.81
C GLN A 237 0.27 0.03 6.87
N ASN A 238 1.37 0.74 6.69
CA ASN A 238 2.40 0.22 5.80
C ASN A 238 3.79 0.57 6.31
N GLY A 239 4.54 -0.48 6.66
CA GLY A 239 5.96 -0.38 6.92
C GLY A 239 6.34 0.34 8.22
N LEU A 240 7.59 0.80 8.23
CA LEU A 240 8.19 1.59 9.29
C LEU A 240 8.32 3.02 8.80
N LEU A 241 7.91 4.00 9.59
CA LEU A 241 8.01 5.41 9.23
C LEU A 241 9.06 6.08 10.11
N LEU A 242 10.12 6.58 9.49
CA LEU A 242 11.05 7.48 10.15
C LEU A 242 10.45 8.88 10.14
N ASN A 243 10.16 9.40 11.32
CA ASN A 243 9.65 10.74 11.54
C ASN A 243 10.74 11.68 12.05
N SER A 244 10.61 12.97 11.78
CA SER A 244 11.51 14.03 12.21
C SER A 244 10.76 15.19 12.85
N MET A 245 11.47 15.95 13.71
CA MET A 245 10.94 17.19 14.29
C MET A 245 10.87 18.32 13.26
N ALA A 246 11.77 18.32 12.28
CA ALA A 246 11.84 19.33 11.22
C ALA A 246 11.49 18.70 9.86
N PRO A 247 10.85 19.46 8.95
CA PRO A 247 10.59 19.00 7.58
C PRO A 247 11.89 18.81 6.80
N LEU A 248 11.83 17.98 5.76
CA LEU A 248 12.91 17.84 4.79
C LEU A 248 13.08 19.14 3.98
N PRO A 249 14.32 19.48 3.58
CA PRO A 249 14.55 20.63 2.71
C PRO A 249 13.94 20.39 1.32
N VAL A 250 13.51 21.47 0.69
CA VAL A 250 12.99 21.45 -0.68
C VAL A 250 14.11 21.07 -1.64
N LEU A 251 13.90 20.01 -2.44
CA LEU A 251 14.91 19.48 -3.36
C LEU A 251 14.89 20.16 -4.73
N SER A 252 13.72 20.58 -5.20
CA SER A 252 13.51 21.14 -6.54
C SER A 252 13.24 22.64 -6.47
N GLY A 253 13.93 23.40 -7.32
CA GLY A 253 13.74 24.85 -7.42
C GLY A 253 12.39 25.23 -8.04
N LYS A 254 11.93 26.46 -7.82
CA LYS A 254 10.67 26.98 -8.38
C LYS A 254 10.61 26.90 -9.90
N GLU A 255 11.73 27.14 -10.57
CA GLU A 255 11.84 27.06 -12.03
C GLU A 255 11.64 25.63 -12.55
N GLU A 256 12.19 24.62 -11.87
CA GLU A 256 11.98 23.22 -12.22
C GLU A 256 10.51 22.85 -12.06
N VAL A 257 9.87 23.28 -10.98
CA VAL A 257 8.44 23.06 -10.72
C VAL A 257 7.59 23.72 -11.81
N GLN A 258 7.87 24.98 -12.17
CA GLN A 258 7.16 25.68 -13.24
C GLN A 258 7.34 25.00 -14.60
N SER A 259 8.54 24.48 -14.89
CA SER A 259 8.80 23.73 -16.13
C SER A 259 7.98 22.44 -16.27
N THR A 260 7.45 21.91 -15.16
CA THR A 260 6.58 20.73 -15.21
C THR A 260 5.14 21.04 -15.62
N ALA A 261 4.75 22.32 -15.74
CA ALA A 261 3.42 22.69 -16.25
C ALA A 261 3.19 22.19 -17.69
N ASP A 262 4.25 22.16 -18.50
CA ASP A 262 4.21 21.68 -19.88
C ASP A 262 4.24 20.14 -19.99
N HIS A 263 4.49 19.44 -18.88
CA HIS A 263 4.60 17.99 -18.87
C HIS A 263 3.22 17.33 -18.89
N VAL A 264 2.92 16.63 -19.98
CA VAL A 264 1.72 15.81 -20.11
C VAL A 264 1.97 14.42 -19.52
N LEU A 265 1.10 14.00 -18.61
CA LEU A 265 1.14 12.66 -18.03
C LEU A 265 0.79 11.60 -19.07
N GLU A 266 1.52 10.49 -19.03
CA GLU A 266 1.29 9.38 -19.94
C GLU A 266 -0.12 8.78 -19.73
N THR A 267 -0.79 8.49 -20.85
CA THR A 267 -2.10 7.84 -20.85
C THR A 267 -1.93 6.38 -21.21
N PHE A 268 -2.67 5.49 -20.53
CA PHE A 268 -2.61 4.03 -20.73
C PHE A 268 -3.95 3.45 -21.20
N TYR A 269 -4.63 4.18 -22.08
CA TYR A 269 -5.86 3.71 -22.72
C TYR A 269 -5.60 2.37 -23.46
N PRO A 270 -6.45 1.34 -23.32
CA PRO A 270 -7.84 1.34 -22.86
C PRO A 270 -8.05 1.07 -21.35
N ILE A 271 -6.98 0.97 -20.57
CA ILE A 271 -7.06 0.61 -19.15
C ILE A 271 -7.50 1.82 -18.33
N SER A 272 -8.48 1.63 -17.44
CA SER A 272 -8.93 2.68 -16.52
C SER A 272 -7.88 2.93 -15.42
N PRO A 273 -7.59 4.19 -15.05
CA PRO A 273 -6.73 4.49 -13.89
C PRO A 273 -7.25 3.95 -12.56
N THR A 274 -8.54 3.64 -12.48
CA THR A 274 -9.20 3.10 -11.29
C THR A 274 -9.13 1.57 -11.19
N ILE A 275 -8.52 0.88 -12.16
CA ILE A 275 -8.39 -0.58 -12.15
C ILE A 275 -7.63 -1.06 -10.90
N ASP A 276 -8.07 -2.18 -10.35
CA ASP A 276 -7.55 -2.83 -9.13
C ASP A 276 -7.64 -2.00 -7.83
N LEU A 277 -8.23 -0.79 -7.87
CA LEU A 277 -8.59 -0.03 -6.66
C LEU A 277 -9.88 -0.59 -6.05
N GLN A 278 -9.97 -0.56 -4.73
CA GLN A 278 -11.19 -0.94 -4.02
C GLN A 278 -12.23 0.17 -4.18
N SER A 279 -13.36 -0.13 -4.83
CA SER A 279 -14.47 0.82 -5.02
C SER A 279 -15.54 0.59 -3.96
N ASP A 280 -15.65 1.51 -3.00
CA ASP A 280 -16.66 1.45 -1.92
C ASP A 280 -17.55 2.70 -1.93
N GLN A 281 -18.85 2.52 -1.66
CA GLN A 281 -19.81 3.62 -1.46
C GLN A 281 -19.98 4.01 0.01
N VAL A 282 -19.47 3.20 0.93
CA VAL A 282 -19.58 3.43 2.37
C VAL A 282 -18.21 3.82 2.88
N TYR A 283 -17.97 5.12 2.97
CA TYR A 283 -16.66 5.65 3.34
C TYR A 283 -16.75 7.01 4.05
N GLU A 284 -15.74 7.26 4.86
CA GLU A 284 -15.53 8.56 5.49
C GLU A 284 -14.36 9.28 4.81
N GLU A 285 -14.50 10.57 4.52
CA GLU A 285 -13.40 11.39 4.01
C GLU A 285 -12.54 11.83 5.18
N GLN A 286 -11.33 11.30 5.26
CA GLN A 286 -10.42 11.53 6.38
C GLN A 286 -9.03 11.85 5.85
N ASN A 287 -8.35 12.74 6.57
CA ASN A 287 -6.94 13.05 6.38
C ASN A 287 -6.26 13.01 7.74
N HIS A 288 -5.43 12.01 7.97
CA HIS A 288 -4.63 11.92 9.18
C HIS A 288 -3.27 11.30 8.86
N THR A 289 -2.22 11.85 9.45
CA THR A 289 -0.85 11.34 9.35
C THR A 289 -0.64 10.06 10.18
N GLY A 290 -1.63 9.67 10.98
CA GLY A 290 -1.58 8.53 11.90
C GLY A 290 -1.12 8.88 13.31
N PHE A 291 -0.82 10.15 13.55
CA PHE A 291 -0.45 10.69 14.86
C PHE A 291 -1.42 11.79 15.27
N LYS A 292 -1.46 12.09 16.57
CA LYS A 292 -2.20 13.23 17.10
C LYS A 292 -1.47 14.54 16.71
N GLU A 293 -2.21 15.65 16.74
CA GLU A 293 -1.70 16.96 16.34
C GLU A 293 -0.48 17.41 17.17
N ASP A 294 -0.46 17.11 18.47
CA ASP A 294 0.64 17.45 19.40
C ASP A 294 1.84 16.49 19.35
N TYR A 295 1.91 15.60 18.34
CA TYR A 295 2.99 14.63 18.26
C TYR A 295 4.35 15.32 17.97
N PRO A 296 5.40 15.06 18.76
CA PRO A 296 6.67 15.80 18.67
C PRO A 296 7.45 15.59 17.37
N TYR A 297 7.14 14.54 16.60
CA TYR A 297 7.80 14.24 15.33
C TYR A 297 6.75 14.17 14.19
N PRO A 298 6.13 15.30 13.81
CA PRO A 298 4.98 15.27 12.90
C PRO A 298 5.36 15.14 11.42
N HIS A 299 6.64 15.27 11.07
CA HIS A 299 7.11 15.25 9.69
C HIS A 299 7.61 13.86 9.29
N ALA A 300 6.99 13.27 8.28
CA ALA A 300 7.48 12.05 7.65
C ALA A 300 8.80 12.31 6.93
N HIS A 301 9.86 11.58 7.30
CA HIS A 301 11.19 11.68 6.67
C HIS A 301 11.43 10.55 5.66
N THR A 302 11.20 9.29 6.07
CA THR A 302 11.43 8.13 5.18
C THR A 302 10.48 7.01 5.53
N LEU A 303 9.81 6.48 4.51
CA LEU A 303 8.94 5.32 4.62
C LEU A 303 9.69 4.06 4.17
N PHE A 304 9.81 3.09 5.07
CA PHE A 304 10.40 1.79 4.77
C PHE A 304 9.30 0.77 4.53
N LEU A 305 9.10 0.41 3.27
CA LEU A 305 8.16 -0.63 2.88
C LEU A 305 8.87 -1.98 2.82
N LEU A 306 8.41 -2.89 3.66
CA LEU A 306 8.87 -4.27 3.68
C LEU A 306 7.80 -5.15 3.06
N GLU A 307 8.19 -5.87 2.03
CA GLU A 307 7.46 -7.04 1.58
C GLU A 307 8.05 -8.27 2.27
N ALA A 308 7.55 -8.50 3.49
CA ALA A 308 7.77 -9.68 4.30
C ALA A 308 6.47 -10.49 4.24
N GLY A 309 6.47 -11.54 3.43
CA GLY A 309 5.52 -12.63 3.48
C GLY A 309 6.09 -13.86 2.75
N ASP A 310 6.02 -15.05 3.34
CA ASP A 310 6.16 -16.33 2.60
C ASP A 310 4.93 -16.62 1.71
N THR A 311 4.11 -15.60 1.41
CA THR A 311 2.97 -15.72 0.50
C THR A 311 3.44 -15.91 -0.94
N PRO A 312 2.79 -16.79 -1.73
CA PRO A 312 3.18 -17.05 -3.12
C PRO A 312 3.00 -15.85 -4.06
N VAL A 313 2.33 -14.78 -3.60
CA VAL A 313 2.05 -13.57 -4.36
C VAL A 313 2.99 -12.48 -3.86
N THR A 314 4.19 -12.42 -4.46
CA THR A 314 5.07 -11.27 -4.30
C THR A 314 4.68 -10.19 -5.31
N LEU A 315 4.58 -8.95 -4.85
CA LEU A 315 4.43 -7.76 -5.65
C LEU A 315 5.56 -7.70 -6.66
N LEU A 316 5.19 -7.45 -7.92
CA LEU A 316 6.18 -7.16 -8.95
C LEU A 316 6.94 -5.87 -8.56
N PRO A 317 8.21 -5.73 -8.95
CA PRO A 317 9.00 -4.55 -8.61
C PRO A 317 8.33 -3.22 -8.99
N GLU A 318 7.61 -3.17 -10.11
CA GLU A 318 6.87 -1.98 -10.54
C GLU A 318 5.64 -1.69 -9.67
N GLN A 319 4.94 -2.73 -9.20
CA GLN A 319 3.82 -2.61 -8.28
C GLN A 319 4.27 -2.14 -6.90
N LEU A 320 5.41 -2.65 -6.43
CA LEU A 320 6.03 -2.20 -5.19
C LEU A 320 6.42 -0.72 -5.26
N ARG A 321 7.03 -0.27 -6.37
CA ARG A 321 7.35 1.15 -6.59
C ARG A 321 6.09 2.02 -6.66
N ALA A 322 5.05 1.56 -7.35
CA ALA A 322 3.76 2.25 -7.40
C ALA A 322 3.19 2.46 -6.00
N LYS A 323 3.24 1.42 -5.17
CA LYS A 323 2.83 1.46 -3.77
C LYS A 323 3.70 2.44 -2.96
N MET A 324 5.02 2.46 -3.15
CA MET A 324 5.90 3.45 -2.53
C MET A 324 5.49 4.88 -2.89
N ILE A 325 5.18 5.15 -4.16
CA ILE A 325 4.73 6.46 -4.67
C ILE A 325 3.42 6.86 -3.99
N MET A 326 2.42 5.98 -3.99
CA MET A 326 1.09 6.27 -3.43
C MET A 326 1.14 6.56 -1.93
N PHE A 327 1.88 5.77 -1.15
CA PHE A 327 2.02 6.02 0.28
C PHE A 327 2.89 7.24 0.57
N ALA A 328 3.97 7.49 -0.17
CA ALA A 328 4.76 8.71 -0.01
C ALA A 328 3.91 9.97 -0.30
N PHE A 329 3.15 9.96 -1.39
CA PHE A 329 2.19 11.01 -1.73
C PHE A 329 1.15 11.20 -0.63
N GLY A 330 0.54 10.11 -0.14
CA GLY A 330 -0.46 10.19 0.93
C GLY A 330 0.09 10.80 2.22
N ASN A 331 1.33 10.47 2.62
CA ASN A 331 1.95 11.07 3.81
C ASN A 331 2.19 12.58 3.61
N ALA A 332 2.68 12.97 2.44
CA ALA A 332 2.90 14.37 2.10
C ALA A 332 1.57 15.15 2.07
N LEU A 333 0.55 14.60 1.43
CA LEU A 333 -0.79 15.19 1.31
C LEU A 333 -1.47 15.34 2.68
N ALA A 334 -1.44 14.29 3.51
CA ALA A 334 -2.00 14.35 4.85
C ALA A 334 -1.34 15.47 5.68
N ARG A 335 -0.02 15.62 5.59
CA ARG A 335 0.69 16.70 6.28
C ARG A 335 0.36 18.08 5.70
N ALA A 336 0.27 18.21 4.38
CA ALA A 336 -0.13 19.45 3.73
C ALA A 336 -1.52 19.89 4.18
N HIS A 337 -2.47 18.97 4.30
CA HIS A 337 -3.81 19.27 4.83
C HIS A 337 -3.80 19.69 6.30
N THR A 338 -2.94 19.10 7.13
CA THR A 338 -2.77 19.56 8.52
C THR A 338 -2.21 20.98 8.61
N LEU A 339 -1.30 21.37 7.70
CA LEU A 339 -0.62 22.67 7.73
C LEU A 339 -1.41 23.79 7.05
N HIS A 340 -1.99 23.52 5.89
CA HIS A 340 -2.63 24.52 5.01
C HIS A 340 -4.15 24.38 4.94
N GLY A 341 -4.73 23.36 5.58
CA GLY A 341 -6.15 23.06 5.53
C GLY A 341 -6.59 22.32 4.26
N TRP A 342 -7.90 22.22 4.08
CA TRP A 342 -8.55 21.44 3.00
C TRP A 342 -8.62 22.17 1.65
N ARG A 343 -8.23 23.45 1.60
CA ARG A 343 -8.34 24.23 0.36
C ARG A 343 -7.24 23.83 -0.61
N THR A 344 -7.64 23.56 -1.85
CA THR A 344 -6.76 23.34 -2.99
C THR A 344 -6.02 24.63 -3.29
N TYR A 345 -4.79 24.75 -2.80
CA TYR A 345 -3.89 25.84 -3.14
C TYR A 345 -2.74 25.27 -3.96
N ASN A 346 -2.26 26.06 -4.93
CA ASN A 346 -0.95 25.82 -5.51
C ASN A 346 0.08 26.07 -4.40
N LEU A 347 0.59 25.01 -3.77
CA LEU A 347 1.53 25.13 -2.63
C LEU A 347 2.84 25.87 -3.00
N ALA A 348 3.12 26.04 -4.29
CA ALA A 348 4.26 26.79 -4.81
C ALA A 348 4.21 28.30 -4.53
N GLU A 349 3.03 28.89 -4.29
CA GLU A 349 2.89 30.34 -4.14
C GLU A 349 3.03 30.83 -2.67
N GLU A 350 2.69 30.00 -1.67
CA GLU A 350 2.53 30.47 -0.29
C GLU A 350 3.72 30.22 0.65
N GLU A 351 4.70 29.38 0.28
CA GLU A 351 5.99 29.33 1.00
C GLU A 351 6.72 30.70 1.02
N ILE A 352 6.27 31.67 0.22
CA ILE A 352 6.78 33.05 0.20
C ILE A 352 5.98 33.97 1.13
N ALA A 353 4.67 33.76 1.30
CA ALA A 353 3.81 34.74 1.98
C ALA A 353 3.78 34.59 3.51
N THR A 354 3.96 33.37 4.04
CA THR A 354 3.99 33.13 5.50
C THR A 354 5.39 32.86 6.05
N GLY A 355 6.38 32.60 5.19
CA GLY A 355 7.80 32.47 5.58
C GLY A 355 8.53 33.79 5.83
N LEU A 356 7.93 34.95 5.49
CA LEU A 356 8.55 36.28 5.62
C LEU A 356 8.11 37.09 6.85
N THR A 357 7.19 36.60 7.68
CA THR A 357 6.71 37.35 8.86
C THR A 357 6.41 36.47 10.08
N SER A 358 7.37 35.67 10.58
CA SER A 358 7.41 35.31 12.01
C SER A 358 8.69 34.52 12.36
N ALA A 359 9.83 35.22 12.41
CA ALA A 359 10.90 34.91 13.36
C ALA A 359 11.77 36.16 13.51
N ARG A 360 11.40 37.02 14.48
CA ARG A 360 12.31 38.06 14.98
C ARG A 360 13.60 37.37 15.45
N PRO A 361 14.80 37.80 15.02
CA PRO A 361 16.04 37.27 15.57
C PRO A 361 16.16 37.74 17.04
N PRO A 362 16.54 36.86 17.99
CA PRO A 362 17.04 37.35 19.26
C PRO A 362 18.37 38.09 19.00
N THR A 363 18.44 39.30 19.53
CA THR A 363 19.61 40.19 19.53
C THR A 363 20.89 39.46 19.96
N PRO A 364 22.02 39.65 19.26
CA PRO A 364 23.31 39.09 19.65
C PRO A 364 23.93 39.91 20.79
N MET A 365 24.20 39.26 21.93
CA MET A 365 25.14 39.77 22.93
C MET A 365 26.57 39.60 22.37
N LEU A 366 27.22 40.72 22.08
CA LEU A 366 28.65 40.80 21.80
C LEU A 366 29.47 40.35 23.02
N CYS A 367 30.47 39.51 22.80
CA CYS A 367 31.73 39.59 23.54
C CYS A 367 32.89 39.21 22.62
N SER A 368 33.76 40.20 22.40
CA SER A 368 34.89 40.22 21.49
C SER A 368 36.20 39.78 22.16
N ARG A 369 37.01 38.93 21.49
CA ARG A 369 38.41 39.19 21.06
C ARG A 369 39.23 37.89 20.85
N PRO A 370 39.95 37.74 19.72
CA PRO A 370 41.06 36.77 19.49
C PRO A 370 42.44 37.49 19.64
N PRO A 371 43.63 36.99 19.20
CA PRO A 371 44.01 35.72 18.54
C PRO A 371 45.33 35.05 19.07
N ASN A 372 45.69 33.85 18.60
CA ASN A 372 46.85 33.57 17.69
C ASN A 372 47.36 32.09 17.71
N PRO A 373 48.07 31.65 16.63
CA PRO A 373 48.20 30.25 16.20
C PRO A 373 49.58 29.63 16.48
N ARG A 374 49.68 28.29 16.38
CA ARG A 374 50.92 27.59 16.00
C ARG A 374 50.65 26.35 15.14
N GLN A 375 51.54 26.20 14.18
CA GLN A 375 51.65 25.22 13.09
C GLN A 375 52.07 23.82 13.59
N THR A 376 51.84 22.77 12.78
CA THR A 376 52.86 21.89 12.12
C THR A 376 52.20 20.59 11.56
N THR A 377 52.15 20.41 10.23
CA THR A 377 52.98 19.53 9.35
C THR A 377 52.58 18.04 9.18
N ARG A 378 52.16 17.72 7.94
CA ARG A 378 52.75 16.77 6.95
C ARG A 378 52.60 15.23 7.12
N CYS A 379 52.10 14.57 6.05
CA CYS A 379 52.60 13.36 5.31
C CYS A 379 51.40 12.62 4.67
N ARG A 380 51.17 12.62 3.34
CA ARG A 380 51.75 11.85 2.20
C ARG A 380 51.64 10.31 2.28
N GLY A 381 50.98 9.73 1.27
CA GLY A 381 51.12 8.33 0.77
C GLY A 381 49.75 7.76 0.35
N LEU A 382 49.34 7.76 -0.93
CA LEU A 382 49.64 6.86 -2.05
C LEU A 382 48.94 5.47 -2.02
N LEU A 383 48.44 5.08 -3.21
CA LEU A 383 47.92 3.77 -3.68
C LEU A 383 46.41 3.59 -3.51
N SER A 384 45.60 3.91 -4.54
CA SER A 384 45.34 3.16 -5.79
C SER A 384 44.45 1.93 -5.61
N SER A 385 43.46 1.87 -6.51
CA SER A 385 42.76 0.69 -7.03
C SER A 385 41.86 -0.12 -6.09
N SER A 386 40.56 0.21 -6.10
CA SER A 386 39.50 -0.79 -6.36
C SER A 386 38.13 -0.12 -6.60
N LEU A 387 38.00 0.57 -7.74
CA LEU A 387 36.69 0.76 -8.35
C LEU A 387 36.12 -0.63 -8.68
N SER A 388 35.06 -1.09 -7.99
CA SER A 388 33.99 -1.91 -8.59
C SER A 388 32.90 -2.42 -7.64
N LEU A 389 32.85 -2.06 -6.35
CA LEU A 389 31.80 -2.60 -5.45
C LEU A 389 30.93 -1.61 -4.66
N SER A 390 31.19 -0.30 -4.75
CA SER A 390 30.42 0.71 -3.99
C SER A 390 29.09 1.13 -4.63
N LEU A 391 28.74 0.60 -5.81
CA LEU A 391 27.49 0.92 -6.52
C LEU A 391 26.32 -0.05 -6.22
N ALA A 392 26.55 -1.13 -5.48
CA ALA A 392 25.54 -2.18 -5.31
C ALA A 392 24.49 -1.89 -4.22
N LEU A 393 24.73 -0.97 -3.28
CA LEU A 393 23.77 -0.62 -2.22
C LEU A 393 22.93 0.62 -2.52
N ALA A 394 23.39 1.50 -3.42
CA ALA A 394 22.57 2.59 -3.95
C ALA A 394 21.64 2.12 -5.09
N GLY A 395 21.96 1.02 -5.77
CA GLY A 395 21.19 0.47 -6.90
C GLY A 395 19.94 -0.34 -6.54
N TRP A 396 19.65 -0.57 -5.26
CA TRP A 396 18.46 -1.33 -4.81
C TRP A 396 17.32 -0.47 -4.27
N PHE A 397 17.57 0.82 -4.02
CA PHE A 397 16.52 1.78 -3.72
C PHE A 397 16.16 2.51 -5.01
N SER A 398 15.15 1.97 -5.72
CA SER A 398 14.49 2.63 -6.85
C SER A 398 13.90 3.97 -6.36
N SER A 399 14.73 4.99 -6.33
CA SER A 399 14.40 6.32 -5.87
C SER A 399 13.75 7.06 -7.02
N SER A 400 12.43 6.99 -7.02
CA SER A 400 11.61 7.85 -7.86
C SER A 400 11.53 9.18 -7.12
N LYS A 401 12.10 10.27 -7.63
CA LYS A 401 11.62 11.58 -7.20
C LYS A 401 10.19 11.71 -7.70
N ILE A 402 9.33 12.20 -6.83
CA ILE A 402 7.96 12.56 -7.15
C ILE A 402 7.92 14.07 -6.93
N CYS A 403 8.02 14.84 -8.01
CA CYS A 403 7.55 16.22 -7.95
C CYS A 403 6.03 16.13 -7.94
N VAL A 404 5.43 16.33 -6.76
CA VAL A 404 3.97 16.47 -6.60
C VAL A 404 3.66 17.94 -6.80
N ASN A 405 3.07 18.29 -7.93
CA ASN A 405 2.36 19.56 -8.06
C ASN A 405 0.94 19.33 -7.52
N LEU A 406 0.69 19.84 -6.31
CA LEU A 406 -0.66 20.03 -5.79
C LEU A 406 -1.31 21.24 -6.47
#